data_AF-A0A563EFU2-F1
#
_entry.id   AF-A0A563EFU2-F1
#
_cell.length_a   1.000
_cell.length_b   1.000
_cell.length_c   1.000
_cell.angle_alpha   90.00
_cell.angle_beta   90.00
_cell.angle_gamma   90.00
#
_symmetry.space_group_name_H-M   'P 1'
#
loop_
_entity.id
_entity.type
_entity.pdbx_description
1 polymer ?
#
loop_
_entity_poly.entity_id
_entity_poly.type
_entity_poly.pdbx_seq_one_letter_code
_entity_poly.pdbx_strand_id
1 'polypeptide(L)'
;MHPTSPEPARPTLLARSSAPRCSSSISAMEARRRPFGQRSTAQWRPATAHLISAGRSRHNRPAAPCAPNCDLRRTSKTSRMKPMRGTRDRRLPLTAAQAGFWFAQHLDPDNPIYQAQETVDILGRLDVELLAQAIHAAVMDVEQLRARFERDGDLVWQVVEPCTDWLPPVIDLGDQADPWEAAGAWIRAELARPVDLGAFPLFDIAVLRLAEDRHLIHFAGHHIVGDGVSSTMWMNRVADIYTELAAGRSWTPSPMGSLRDLLADEANYRASEQYIQDRRYWRAQLDDRPAAVGFAGRPGPPSRTFRRCSHTVSAPVASRLRDLARACRASLPSLTVAALGLYVERMCGTPDVMVGMPTTGRRTAIARETPGVLASEVPLRLRVARGMTLAELVRQAAATARLALRHQRVPHEEIARDVGAIGTGDPLYGPVLNFMASEPLRSFGGHTATVHNFSNGPVDDVTINVYDRSGDGTLLIDFNSNAERYTAGHTEQHLHRFVALLEKLVDSSPDLSLDTLDVLLPAERRRVLGEWNDTARELTGPNRGRRVRTAREVHPEQHRAGVRGEPAFVPRLGRASEPVGAPDDRSGSRAGAGGGAGAVQVG
;
A
#
# COMPACT_ATOMS: atom_id res chain seq x y z
N MET A 1 -41.43 49.83 -28.77
CA MET A 1 -40.45 49.79 -29.89
C MET A 1 -39.25 48.97 -29.42
N HIS A 2 -38.66 48.16 -30.31
CA HIS A 2 -37.32 47.54 -30.17
C HIS A 2 -36.24 48.52 -30.72
N PRO A 3 -34.92 48.22 -30.71
CA PRO A 3 -34.17 47.01 -30.32
C PRO A 3 -33.27 47.28 -29.08
N THR A 4 -32.15 46.61 -28.71
CA THR A 4 -31.31 45.55 -29.33
C THR A 4 -30.59 44.73 -28.23
N SER A 5 -30.09 43.53 -28.57
CA SER A 5 -29.09 42.78 -27.77
C SER A 5 -27.64 43.12 -28.19
N PRO A 6 -26.61 42.57 -27.52
CA PRO A 6 -25.92 41.42 -28.12
C PRO A 6 -25.72 40.21 -27.17
N GLU A 7 -25.18 39.12 -27.71
CA GLU A 7 -25.14 37.74 -27.17
C GLU A 7 -23.74 37.37 -26.60
N PRO A 8 -23.61 36.48 -25.59
CA PRO A 8 -22.32 36.16 -24.96
C PRO A 8 -21.47 35.13 -25.72
N ALA A 9 -20.14 35.25 -25.60
CA ALA A 9 -19.18 34.30 -26.14
C ALA A 9 -19.14 32.97 -25.37
N ARG A 10 -19.10 31.85 -26.10
CA ARG A 10 -18.90 30.48 -25.56
C ARG A 10 -17.44 30.04 -25.73
N PRO A 11 -16.82 29.35 -24.76
CA PRO A 11 -15.69 28.47 -25.05
C PRO A 11 -16.18 27.21 -25.78
N THR A 12 -15.39 26.72 -26.75
CA THR A 12 -15.84 25.71 -27.72
C THR A 12 -15.68 24.27 -27.21
N LEU A 13 -16.76 23.48 -27.30
CA LEU A 13 -16.73 22.03 -27.12
C LEU A 13 -16.30 21.33 -28.43
N LEU A 14 -15.13 20.69 -28.41
CA LEU A 14 -14.65 19.73 -29.41
C LEU A 14 -13.88 18.60 -28.68
N ALA A 15 -13.97 17.33 -29.05
CA ALA A 15 -15.04 16.61 -29.74
C ALA A 15 -14.92 15.12 -29.38
N ARG A 16 -16.02 14.35 -29.45
CA ARG A 16 -15.93 12.89 -29.34
C ARG A 16 -15.30 12.31 -30.60
N SER A 17 -14.18 11.61 -30.48
CA SER A 17 -13.68 10.73 -31.56
C SER A 17 -14.22 9.31 -31.36
N SER A 18 -14.79 8.73 -32.41
CA SER A 18 -15.38 7.39 -32.41
C SER A 18 -14.33 6.30 -32.65
N ALA A 19 -14.42 5.20 -31.91
CA ALA A 19 -13.55 4.04 -32.13
C ALA A 19 -13.87 3.33 -33.47
N PRO A 20 -12.86 3.04 -34.32
CA PRO A 20 -12.97 2.02 -35.35
C PRO A 20 -12.63 0.65 -34.78
N ARG A 21 -13.42 -0.39 -35.13
CA ARG A 21 -12.98 -1.78 -34.97
C ARG A 21 -12.14 -2.18 -36.16
N CYS A 22 -10.88 -2.56 -35.94
CA CYS A 22 -10.11 -3.39 -36.88
C CYS A 22 -9.34 -4.46 -36.10
N SER A 23 -9.22 -5.64 -36.71
CA SER A 23 -8.57 -6.81 -36.14
C SER A 23 -7.14 -6.98 -36.66
N SER A 24 -6.37 -7.82 -35.98
CA SER A 24 -5.35 -8.69 -36.57
C SER A 24 -4.24 -8.05 -37.44
N SER A 25 -3.13 -7.65 -36.80
CA SER A 25 -1.82 -8.29 -37.06
C SER A 25 -0.73 -7.76 -36.10
N ILE A 26 -0.23 -8.60 -35.20
CA ILE A 26 1.03 -8.33 -34.48
C ILE A 26 2.17 -8.97 -35.29
N SER A 27 2.79 -8.19 -36.17
CA SER A 27 4.07 -8.55 -36.76
C SER A 27 5.18 -8.15 -35.79
N ALA A 28 5.92 -9.13 -35.27
CA ALA A 28 7.03 -8.89 -34.37
C ALA A 28 8.17 -8.14 -35.10
N MET A 29 8.62 -7.02 -34.52
CA MET A 29 9.81 -6.32 -34.99
C MET A 29 10.93 -6.52 -33.96
N GLU A 30 11.90 -7.38 -34.28
CA GLU A 30 13.00 -7.74 -33.37
C GLU A 30 14.01 -6.60 -33.21
N ALA A 31 13.73 -5.69 -32.27
CA ALA A 31 14.73 -4.76 -31.77
C ALA A 31 15.88 -5.57 -31.12
N ARG A 32 17.08 -5.45 -31.70
CA ARG A 32 18.25 -6.30 -31.40
C ARG A 32 18.70 -6.15 -29.94
N ARG A 33 18.32 -7.10 -29.09
CA ARG A 33 18.75 -7.16 -27.68
C ARG A 33 20.27 -7.27 -27.58
N ARG A 34 20.90 -6.33 -26.87
CA ARG A 34 22.22 -6.52 -26.24
C ARG A 34 22.02 -6.50 -24.72
N PRO A 35 22.30 -7.59 -23.98
CA PRO A 35 22.30 -7.54 -22.53
C PRO A 35 23.54 -6.77 -22.05
N PHE A 36 23.33 -5.73 -21.25
CA PHE A 36 24.39 -5.04 -20.51
C PHE A 36 24.41 -5.54 -19.06
N GLY A 37 25.60 -5.67 -18.46
CA GLY A 37 25.71 -5.53 -17.01
C GLY A 37 26.13 -6.73 -16.14
N GLN A 38 26.57 -7.89 -16.68
CA GLN A 38 27.34 -8.82 -15.82
C GLN A 38 28.69 -8.17 -15.47
N ARG A 39 28.81 -7.67 -14.23
CA ARG A 39 30.05 -7.04 -13.72
C ARG A 39 31.11 -8.10 -13.39
N SER A 40 31.96 -8.42 -14.36
CA SER A 40 33.16 -9.24 -14.14
C SER A 40 34.21 -8.46 -13.33
N THR A 41 34.80 -9.11 -12.33
CA THR A 41 35.80 -8.53 -11.42
C THR A 41 37.21 -8.53 -12.05
N ALA A 42 37.48 -7.58 -12.95
CA ALA A 42 38.80 -7.39 -13.57
C ALA A 42 39.58 -6.24 -12.90
N GLN A 43 40.77 -6.53 -12.39
CA GLN A 43 41.66 -5.54 -11.76
C GLN A 43 42.22 -4.56 -12.80
N TRP A 44 41.87 -3.28 -12.68
CA TRP A 44 42.59 -2.20 -13.39
C TRP A 44 43.78 -1.71 -12.56
N ARG A 45 44.97 -1.71 -13.16
CA ARG A 45 46.19 -1.14 -12.60
C ARG A 45 46.48 0.22 -13.26
N PRO A 46 46.81 1.27 -12.49
CA PRO A 46 47.30 2.52 -13.09
C PRO A 46 48.72 2.32 -13.64
N ALA A 47 49.01 2.96 -14.78
CA ALA A 47 50.36 3.01 -15.33
C ALA A 47 51.18 4.12 -14.65
N THR A 48 52.40 3.82 -14.20
CA THR A 48 53.31 4.80 -13.60
C THR A 48 54.28 5.38 -14.63
N ALA A 49 54.42 6.71 -14.63
CA ALA A 49 55.53 7.38 -15.31
C ALA A 49 56.83 7.28 -14.49
N HIS A 50 57.98 7.19 -15.17
CA HIS A 50 59.29 7.08 -14.52
C HIS A 50 59.88 8.43 -14.14
N LEU A 51 60.67 8.45 -13.05
CA LEU A 51 61.92 9.22 -12.95
C LEU A 51 62.92 8.48 -12.03
N ILE A 52 64.20 8.88 -12.05
CA ILE A 52 65.34 7.98 -11.73
C ILE A 52 66.25 8.52 -10.64
N SER A 53 66.56 7.68 -9.63
CA SER A 53 67.89 7.46 -8.98
C SER A 53 67.69 6.73 -7.63
N ALA A 54 68.67 6.12 -6.95
CA ALA A 54 69.82 5.26 -7.28
C ALA A 54 70.69 5.18 -6.00
N GLY A 55 70.91 3.99 -5.41
CA GLY A 55 71.73 3.84 -4.19
C GLY A 55 71.93 2.38 -3.74
N ARG A 56 73.11 2.05 -3.18
CA ARG A 56 73.56 0.74 -2.63
C ARG A 56 74.08 0.97 -1.19
N SER A 57 74.38 0.03 -0.28
CA SER A 57 74.51 -1.46 -0.21
C SER A 57 73.69 -2.02 0.99
N ARG A 58 73.61 -3.31 1.42
CA ARG A 58 74.35 -4.60 1.30
C ARG A 58 75.52 -4.84 2.28
N HIS A 59 75.57 -6.05 2.89
CA HIS A 59 76.56 -6.66 3.82
C HIS A 59 76.46 -6.25 5.32
N ASN A 60 76.75 -7.10 6.35
CA ASN A 60 76.76 -8.58 6.50
C ASN A 60 76.62 -9.01 8.01
N ARG A 61 76.48 -10.33 8.27
CA ARG A 61 76.42 -11.10 9.56
C ARG A 61 77.81 -11.29 10.24
N PRO A 62 77.98 -12.03 11.40
CA PRO A 62 77.07 -12.41 12.53
C PRO A 62 77.75 -12.32 13.95
N ALA A 63 77.04 -12.66 15.05
CA ALA A 63 77.56 -13.45 16.22
C ALA A 63 76.50 -13.69 17.35
N ALA A 64 76.78 -14.63 18.25
CA ALA A 64 76.11 -14.99 19.53
C ALA A 64 77.23 -15.50 20.52
N PRO A 65 77.03 -15.90 21.81
CA PRO A 65 75.79 -16.33 22.51
C PRO A 65 75.66 -15.95 24.02
N CYS A 66 74.78 -16.66 24.73
CA CYS A 66 74.67 -16.85 26.20
C CYS A 66 74.00 -15.78 27.11
N ALA A 67 73.46 -16.31 28.22
CA ALA A 67 72.83 -15.66 29.39
C ALA A 67 73.36 -16.41 30.66
N PRO A 68 73.05 -16.07 31.95
CA PRO A 68 71.71 -15.77 32.48
C PRO A 68 71.56 -14.76 33.67
N ASN A 69 70.30 -14.51 34.06
CA ASN A 69 69.77 -14.16 35.40
C ASN A 69 69.87 -12.73 36.00
N CYS A 70 68.90 -12.50 36.91
CA CYS A 70 68.75 -11.44 37.92
C CYS A 70 68.41 -10.00 37.48
N ASP A 71 67.11 -9.82 37.19
CA ASP A 71 66.23 -8.73 37.64
C ASP A 71 66.84 -7.56 38.47
N LEU A 72 66.67 -6.32 37.98
CA LEU A 72 65.99 -5.25 38.73
C LEU A 72 65.59 -4.06 37.81
N ARG A 73 64.27 -3.88 37.62
CA ARG A 73 63.55 -2.60 37.36
C ARG A 73 64.20 -1.52 36.44
N ARG A 74 63.57 -1.27 35.27
CA ARG A 74 62.71 -0.08 34.99
C ARG A 74 62.56 0.24 33.48
N THR A 75 61.30 0.42 33.04
CA THR A 75 60.83 1.06 31.79
C THR A 75 61.53 0.77 30.45
N SER A 76 60.94 -0.15 29.68
CA SER A 76 60.42 0.21 28.35
C SER A 76 59.09 -0.51 28.12
N LYS A 77 58.07 0.19 27.60
CA LYS A 77 56.77 -0.44 27.27
C LYS A 77 56.91 -1.09 25.90
N THR A 78 57.07 -2.41 25.86
CA THR A 78 56.99 -3.16 24.60
C THR A 78 55.67 -2.86 23.91
N SER A 79 55.74 -2.49 22.63
CA SER A 79 54.56 -2.16 21.85
C SER A 79 53.74 -3.42 21.61
N ARG A 80 52.74 -3.68 22.47
CA ARG A 80 51.60 -4.51 22.11
C ARG A 80 50.88 -3.78 20.98
N MET A 81 51.22 -4.13 19.74
CA MET A 81 50.38 -3.89 18.57
C MET A 81 48.97 -4.31 18.95
N LYS A 82 48.05 -3.33 19.02
CA LYS A 82 46.62 -3.65 19.13
C LYS A 82 46.27 -4.51 17.92
N PRO A 83 45.49 -5.60 18.06
CA PRO A 83 44.93 -6.25 16.89
C PRO A 83 44.13 -5.20 16.12
N MET A 84 44.31 -5.15 14.80
CA MET A 84 43.47 -4.29 13.96
C MET A 84 42.02 -4.75 14.15
N ARG A 85 41.12 -3.80 14.46
CA ARG A 85 39.69 -4.09 14.65
C ARG A 85 39.14 -4.63 13.33
N GLY A 86 38.92 -5.94 13.30
CA GLY A 86 38.48 -6.65 12.09
C GLY A 86 37.03 -6.34 11.71
N THR A 87 36.63 -6.81 10.54
CA THR A 87 35.32 -6.58 9.90
C THR A 87 34.09 -6.76 10.80
N ARG A 88 34.17 -7.61 11.83
CA ARG A 88 33.10 -7.82 12.83
C ARG A 88 32.64 -6.54 13.54
N ASP A 89 33.50 -5.52 13.68
CA ASP A 89 33.17 -4.24 14.34
C ASP A 89 32.26 -3.32 13.49
N ARG A 90 32.16 -3.60 12.17
CA ARG A 90 31.33 -2.89 11.19
C ARG A 90 29.95 -3.54 10.97
N ARG A 91 29.69 -4.71 11.55
CA ARG A 91 28.38 -5.38 11.47
C ARG A 91 27.39 -4.77 12.44
N LEU A 92 26.17 -4.55 11.96
CA LEU A 92 25.01 -4.14 12.73
C LEU A 92 23.91 -5.19 12.57
N PRO A 93 23.10 -5.49 13.61
CA PRO A 93 21.89 -6.29 13.44
C PRO A 93 20.88 -5.56 12.55
N LEU A 94 19.91 -6.30 12.01
CA LEU A 94 18.75 -5.75 11.32
C LEU A 94 17.74 -5.20 12.35
N THR A 95 16.98 -4.16 11.98
CA THR A 95 15.72 -3.84 12.69
C THR A 95 14.70 -4.96 12.45
N ALA A 96 13.67 -5.08 13.29
CA ALA A 96 12.65 -6.11 13.07
C ALA A 96 11.95 -6.00 11.70
N ALA A 97 11.65 -4.78 11.23
CA ALA A 97 11.07 -4.56 9.91
C ALA A 97 12.01 -5.00 8.76
N GLN A 98 13.32 -4.78 8.89
CA GLN A 98 14.31 -5.31 7.93
C GLN A 98 14.35 -6.83 7.94
N ALA A 99 14.21 -7.48 9.10
CA ALA A 99 14.13 -8.92 9.18
C ALA A 99 12.84 -9.47 8.52
N GLY A 100 11.73 -8.75 8.64
CA GLY A 100 10.49 -8.99 7.90
C GLY A 100 10.70 -8.95 6.38
N PHE A 101 11.23 -7.84 5.86
CA PHE A 101 11.54 -7.69 4.43
C PHE A 101 12.54 -8.73 3.91
N TRP A 102 13.60 -9.01 4.66
CA TRP A 102 14.59 -10.03 4.31
C TRP A 102 13.94 -11.41 4.16
N PHE A 103 13.14 -11.84 5.14
CA PHE A 103 12.44 -13.12 5.11
C PHE A 103 11.43 -13.17 3.96
N ALA A 104 10.66 -12.11 3.75
CA ALA A 104 9.63 -12.03 2.71
C ALA A 104 10.23 -12.15 1.29
N GLN A 105 11.31 -11.41 0.98
CA GLN A 105 12.01 -11.56 -0.30
C GLN A 105 12.61 -12.96 -0.47
N HIS A 106 13.09 -13.60 0.62
CA HIS A 106 13.65 -14.97 0.53
C HIS A 106 12.60 -16.06 0.28
N LEU A 107 11.30 -15.78 0.47
CA LEU A 107 10.22 -16.68 0.05
C LEU A 107 9.94 -16.58 -1.46
N ASP A 108 10.16 -15.42 -2.08
CA ASP A 108 9.97 -15.21 -3.50
C ASP A 108 11.04 -14.26 -4.09
N PRO A 109 12.28 -14.74 -4.36
CA PRO A 109 13.42 -13.88 -4.67
C PRO A 109 13.29 -13.01 -5.91
N ASP A 110 12.52 -13.45 -6.91
CA ASP A 110 12.27 -12.71 -8.16
C ASP A 110 11.18 -11.63 -8.02
N ASN A 111 10.61 -11.43 -6.82
CA ASN A 111 9.48 -10.55 -6.61
C ASN A 111 9.90 -9.07 -6.54
N PRO A 112 9.43 -8.18 -7.45
CA PRO A 112 9.78 -6.76 -7.41
C PRO A 112 8.92 -5.98 -6.39
N ILE A 113 7.88 -6.56 -5.79
CA ILE A 113 6.89 -5.83 -4.98
C ILE A 113 7.47 -5.16 -3.72
N TYR A 114 8.66 -5.60 -3.28
CA TYR A 114 9.39 -5.03 -2.15
C TYR A 114 10.35 -3.88 -2.53
N GLN A 115 10.30 -3.42 -3.79
CA GLN A 115 10.81 -2.09 -4.16
C GLN A 115 9.83 -0.99 -3.72
N ALA A 116 10.36 0.01 -3.01
CA ALA A 116 9.84 1.35 -3.02
C ALA A 116 10.24 2.02 -4.34
N GLN A 117 9.30 2.72 -4.99
CA GLN A 117 9.61 3.51 -6.19
C GLN A 117 8.89 4.84 -6.16
N GLU A 118 9.61 5.91 -6.47
CA GLU A 118 9.10 7.27 -6.44
C GLU A 118 9.89 8.20 -7.36
N THR A 119 9.36 9.40 -7.60
CA THR A 119 9.99 10.38 -8.48
C THR A 119 9.72 11.79 -8.00
N VAL A 120 10.76 12.61 -7.89
CA VAL A 120 10.64 14.04 -7.63
C VAL A 120 10.53 14.77 -8.96
N ASP A 121 9.38 15.35 -9.22
CA ASP A 121 9.08 16.20 -10.37
C ASP A 121 9.40 17.66 -10.04
N ILE A 122 10.38 18.26 -10.72
CA ILE A 122 10.87 19.62 -10.44
C ILE A 122 10.53 20.55 -11.61
N LEU A 123 9.92 21.70 -11.30
CA LEU A 123 9.62 22.75 -12.27
C LEU A 123 10.60 23.91 -12.12
N GLY A 124 11.62 23.94 -12.97
CA GLY A 124 12.72 24.89 -12.89
C GLY A 124 13.93 24.51 -13.73
N ARG A 125 14.77 25.50 -14.06
CA ARG A 125 16.05 25.29 -14.76
C ARG A 125 17.10 24.83 -13.74
N LEU A 126 17.56 23.59 -13.85
CA LEU A 126 18.57 23.04 -12.94
C LEU A 126 19.91 22.85 -13.66
N ASP A 127 21.00 23.01 -12.92
CA ASP A 127 22.31 22.50 -13.30
C ASP A 127 22.34 21.00 -12.97
N VAL A 128 22.41 20.16 -14.00
CA VAL A 128 22.15 18.71 -13.85
C VAL A 128 23.38 18.00 -13.27
N GLU A 129 24.57 18.53 -13.55
CA GLU A 129 25.85 18.11 -13.02
C GLU A 129 25.97 18.42 -11.52
N LEU A 130 25.53 19.60 -11.06
CA LEU A 130 25.41 19.94 -9.64
C LEU A 130 24.31 19.11 -8.96
N LEU A 131 23.22 18.79 -9.65
CA LEU A 131 22.17 17.92 -9.11
C LEU A 131 22.68 16.47 -8.91
N ALA A 132 23.43 15.92 -9.87
CA ALA A 132 24.06 14.61 -9.74
C ALA A 132 25.06 14.56 -8.57
N GLN A 133 25.84 15.64 -8.36
CA GLN A 133 26.72 15.79 -7.21
C GLN A 133 25.95 15.87 -5.89
N ALA A 134 24.84 16.62 -5.83
CA ALA A 134 23.99 16.73 -4.65
C ALA A 134 23.34 15.38 -4.26
N ILE A 135 22.90 14.60 -5.26
CA ILE A 135 22.38 13.24 -5.06
C ILE A 135 23.45 12.32 -4.46
N HIS A 136 24.65 12.28 -5.04
CA HIS A 136 25.75 11.46 -4.51
C HIS A 136 26.15 11.89 -3.08
N ALA A 137 26.24 13.19 -2.81
CA ALA A 137 26.54 13.71 -1.47
C ALA A 137 25.47 13.31 -0.44
N ALA A 138 24.17 13.40 -0.79
CA ALA A 138 23.09 12.96 0.07
C ALA A 138 23.09 11.43 0.31
N VAL A 139 23.41 10.62 -0.71
CA VAL A 139 23.60 9.16 -0.55
C VAL A 139 24.77 8.86 0.39
N MET A 140 25.85 9.63 0.34
CA MET A 140 26.97 9.48 1.28
C MET A 140 26.58 9.86 2.71
N ASP A 141 25.72 10.86 2.91
CA ASP A 141 25.18 11.23 4.22
C ASP A 141 24.21 10.19 4.82
N VAL A 142 23.61 9.31 4.00
CA VAL A 142 22.61 8.32 4.43
C VAL A 142 23.23 6.93 4.58
N GLU A 143 23.50 6.51 5.83
CA GLU A 143 24.07 5.18 6.11
C GLU A 143 23.22 4.02 5.58
N GLN A 144 21.87 4.14 5.63
CA GLN A 144 20.98 3.03 5.29
C GLN A 144 20.98 2.66 3.80
N LEU A 145 21.05 3.66 2.90
CA LEU A 145 21.18 3.43 1.45
C LEU A 145 22.51 2.76 1.10
N ARG A 146 23.53 2.97 1.93
CA ARG A 146 24.86 2.35 1.81
C ARG A 146 25.01 1.06 2.62
N ALA A 147 23.93 0.50 3.13
CA ALA A 147 23.94 -0.81 3.78
C ALA A 147 23.82 -1.93 2.72
N ARG A 148 24.72 -2.92 2.80
CA ARG A 148 24.52 -4.25 2.21
C ARG A 148 24.23 -5.27 3.31
N PHE A 149 23.63 -6.39 2.95
CA PHE A 149 23.21 -7.42 3.91
C PHE A 149 24.04 -8.69 3.69
N GLU A 150 24.48 -9.33 4.77
CA GLU A 150 25.24 -10.58 4.73
C GLU A 150 24.73 -11.59 5.76
N ARG A 151 24.59 -12.85 5.36
CA ARG A 151 24.22 -13.96 6.23
C ARG A 151 25.47 -14.59 6.86
N ASP A 152 25.43 -14.83 8.17
CA ASP A 152 26.46 -15.57 8.92
C ASP A 152 25.77 -16.60 9.83
N GLY A 153 25.82 -17.87 9.43
CA GLY A 153 25.00 -18.93 10.03
C GLY A 153 23.51 -18.64 9.82
N ASP A 154 22.75 -18.57 10.90
CA ASP A 154 21.31 -18.23 10.90
C ASP A 154 21.02 -16.76 11.22
N LEU A 155 22.06 -15.95 11.39
CA LEU A 155 21.95 -14.50 11.59
C LEU A 155 22.18 -13.76 10.27
N VAL A 156 21.51 -12.62 10.13
CA VAL A 156 21.74 -11.64 9.07
C VAL A 156 22.30 -10.38 9.71
N TRP A 157 23.26 -9.75 9.04
CA TRP A 157 23.91 -8.51 9.45
C TRP A 157 23.82 -7.50 8.34
N GLN A 158 23.59 -6.23 8.67
CA GLN A 158 23.81 -5.13 7.75
C GLN A 158 25.21 -4.53 7.96
N VAL A 159 25.88 -4.19 6.86
CA VAL A 159 27.22 -3.60 6.83
C VAL A 159 27.16 -2.34 5.99
N VAL A 160 27.44 -1.20 6.61
CA VAL A 160 27.50 0.11 5.95
C VAL A 160 28.83 0.22 5.21
N GLU A 161 28.81 0.27 3.88
CA GLU A 161 29.99 0.37 3.02
C GLU A 161 30.23 1.81 2.52
N PRO A 162 31.47 2.16 2.11
CA PRO A 162 31.73 3.38 1.33
C PRO A 162 31.19 3.19 -0.10
N CYS A 163 30.44 4.17 -0.60
CA CYS A 163 29.86 4.16 -1.95
C CYS A 163 30.39 5.35 -2.76
N THR A 164 31.72 5.49 -2.83
CA THR A 164 32.43 6.70 -3.28
C THR A 164 32.55 6.86 -4.80
N ASP A 165 32.29 5.80 -5.55
CA ASP A 165 32.68 5.67 -6.97
C ASP A 165 31.43 5.60 -7.87
N TRP A 166 30.41 6.41 -7.56
CA TRP A 166 29.11 6.41 -8.23
C TRP A 166 28.53 7.84 -8.38
N LEU A 167 27.85 8.06 -9.51
CA LEU A 167 26.97 9.21 -9.76
C LEU A 167 25.68 8.68 -10.42
N PRO A 168 24.52 9.31 -10.20
CA PRO A 168 23.30 8.95 -10.92
C PRO A 168 23.45 9.25 -12.42
N PRO A 169 23.04 8.35 -13.34
CA PRO A 169 22.97 8.67 -14.75
C PRO A 169 21.97 9.81 -15.01
N VAL A 170 22.38 10.74 -15.88
CA VAL A 170 21.50 11.71 -16.51
C VAL A 170 21.00 11.11 -17.82
N ILE A 171 19.68 11.10 -18.02
CA ILE A 171 19.02 10.59 -19.21
C ILE A 171 18.26 11.75 -19.84
N ASP A 172 18.71 12.20 -21.01
CA ASP A 172 18.01 13.24 -21.76
C ASP A 172 16.87 12.64 -22.60
N LEU A 173 15.67 13.17 -22.38
CA LEU A 173 14.44 12.80 -23.06
C LEU A 173 13.82 14.00 -23.79
N GLY A 174 14.46 15.18 -23.79
CA GLY A 174 13.93 16.40 -24.40
C GLY A 174 13.73 16.31 -25.93
N ASP A 175 14.54 15.48 -26.61
CA ASP A 175 14.43 15.21 -28.05
C ASP A 175 13.37 14.14 -28.40
N GLN A 176 12.65 13.59 -27.41
CA GLN A 176 11.59 12.60 -27.66
C GLN A 176 10.30 13.28 -28.16
N ALA A 177 9.54 12.58 -29.01
CA ALA A 177 8.26 13.10 -29.52
C ALA A 177 7.21 13.31 -28.41
N ASP A 178 7.30 12.56 -27.31
CA ASP A 178 6.62 12.82 -26.04
C ASP A 178 7.60 12.46 -24.89
N PRO A 179 8.26 13.45 -24.27
CA PRO A 179 9.18 13.21 -23.15
C PRO A 179 8.50 12.62 -21.91
N TRP A 180 7.19 12.87 -21.71
CA TRP A 180 6.43 12.32 -20.59
C TRP A 180 6.06 10.86 -20.80
N GLU A 181 5.67 10.47 -22.01
CA GLU A 181 5.47 9.06 -22.36
C GLU A 181 6.79 8.31 -22.19
N ALA A 182 7.88 8.83 -22.77
CA ALA A 182 9.20 8.20 -22.69
C ALA A 182 9.70 8.04 -21.24
N ALA A 183 9.55 9.07 -20.40
CA ALA A 183 9.87 8.99 -18.98
C ALA A 183 8.98 7.97 -18.25
N GLY A 184 7.68 7.98 -18.54
CA GLY A 184 6.73 7.00 -18.00
C GLY A 184 7.04 5.57 -18.45
N ALA A 185 7.50 5.36 -19.68
CA ALA A 185 7.90 4.06 -20.21
C ALA A 185 9.17 3.55 -19.52
N TRP A 186 10.15 4.43 -19.29
CA TRP A 186 11.36 4.12 -18.54
C TRP A 186 11.02 3.73 -17.09
N ILE A 187 10.20 4.52 -16.39
CA ILE A 187 9.75 4.24 -15.01
C ILE A 187 8.95 2.93 -14.93
N ARG A 188 8.08 2.64 -15.91
CA ARG A 188 7.32 1.36 -15.95
C ARG A 188 8.21 0.14 -16.22
N ALA A 189 9.32 0.30 -16.96
CA ALA A 189 10.30 -0.75 -17.14
C ALA A 189 11.11 -1.00 -15.85
N GLU A 190 11.43 0.08 -15.13
CA GLU A 190 12.11 0.01 -13.84
C GLU A 190 11.25 -0.66 -12.76
N LEU A 191 9.95 -0.36 -12.71
CA LEU A 191 8.96 -1.00 -11.80
C LEU A 191 8.83 -2.53 -11.97
N ALA A 192 9.31 -3.09 -13.09
CA ALA A 192 9.28 -4.52 -13.36
C ALA A 192 10.61 -5.25 -13.03
N ARG A 193 11.62 -4.54 -12.50
CA ARG A 193 12.97 -5.07 -12.27
C ARG A 193 13.10 -5.73 -10.87
N PRO A 194 13.43 -7.04 -10.78
CA PRO A 194 13.71 -7.68 -9.50
C PRO A 194 14.98 -7.11 -8.83
N VAL A 195 15.07 -7.22 -7.49
CA VAL A 195 16.27 -6.87 -6.72
C VAL A 195 16.89 -8.12 -6.12
N ASP A 196 18.15 -8.38 -6.45
CA ASP A 196 18.99 -9.33 -5.71
C ASP A 196 19.42 -8.69 -4.38
N LEU A 197 18.99 -9.25 -3.24
CA LEU A 197 19.40 -8.79 -1.91
C LEU A 197 20.90 -8.99 -1.60
N GLY A 198 21.60 -9.80 -2.39
CA GLY A 198 23.06 -9.92 -2.36
C GLY A 198 23.80 -8.84 -3.14
N ALA A 199 23.10 -8.02 -3.92
CA ALA A 199 23.70 -6.92 -4.69
C ALA A 199 24.03 -5.69 -3.83
N PHE A 200 24.81 -4.78 -4.41
CA PHE A 200 25.11 -3.48 -3.80
C PHE A 200 25.38 -2.42 -4.89
N PRO A 201 24.80 -1.20 -4.82
CA PRO A 201 23.75 -0.78 -3.89
C PRO A 201 22.42 -1.55 -4.08
N LEU A 202 21.50 -1.41 -3.12
CA LEU A 202 20.12 -1.93 -3.18
C LEU A 202 19.11 -0.84 -3.61
N PHE A 203 19.61 0.15 -4.36
CA PHE A 203 18.84 1.22 -4.97
C PHE A 203 19.46 1.58 -6.33
N ASP A 204 18.64 2.17 -7.20
CA ASP A 204 19.06 2.90 -8.40
C ASP A 204 18.40 4.28 -8.38
N ILE A 205 19.15 5.31 -8.77
CA ILE A 205 18.68 6.69 -8.90
C ILE A 205 19.08 7.20 -10.29
N ALA A 206 18.16 7.83 -11.00
CA ALA A 206 18.41 8.47 -12.29
C ALA A 206 17.80 9.87 -12.34
N VAL A 207 18.45 10.77 -13.09
CA VAL A 207 17.89 12.09 -13.41
C VAL A 207 17.38 12.06 -14.85
N LEU A 208 16.08 12.23 -15.05
CA LEU A 208 15.47 12.30 -16.37
C LEU A 208 15.23 13.77 -16.72
N ARG A 209 15.85 14.26 -17.79
CA ARG A 209 15.64 15.61 -18.30
C ARG A 209 14.54 15.57 -19.37
N LEU A 210 13.44 16.29 -19.15
CA LEU A 210 12.30 16.34 -20.07
C LEU A 210 12.24 17.65 -20.86
N ALA A 211 12.87 18.72 -20.33
CA ALA A 211 13.02 20.02 -21.00
C ALA A 211 14.25 20.77 -20.45
N GLU A 212 14.40 22.06 -20.76
CA GLU A 212 15.39 22.91 -20.09
C GLU A 212 14.98 23.26 -18.64
N ASP A 213 13.67 23.35 -18.39
CA ASP A 213 13.03 23.73 -17.13
C ASP A 213 12.24 22.59 -16.46
N ARG A 214 12.45 21.35 -16.90
CA ARG A 214 11.69 20.19 -16.42
C ARG A 214 12.56 18.95 -16.21
N HIS A 215 12.69 18.54 -14.96
CA HIS A 215 13.60 17.47 -14.52
C HIS A 215 12.89 16.55 -13.52
N LEU A 216 13.15 15.24 -13.66
CA LEU A 216 12.64 14.21 -12.75
C LEU A 216 13.83 13.53 -12.05
N ILE A 217 13.80 13.40 -10.73
CA ILE A 217 14.70 12.51 -9.98
C ILE A 217 13.94 11.23 -9.66
N HIS A 218 14.20 10.14 -10.38
CA HIS A 218 13.60 8.84 -10.07
C HIS A 218 14.46 8.10 -9.05
N PHE A 219 13.82 7.51 -8.03
CA PHE A 219 14.41 6.60 -7.06
C PHE A 219 13.65 5.27 -7.10
N ALA A 220 14.39 4.18 -7.28
CA ALA A 220 13.93 2.82 -7.02
C ALA A 220 14.85 2.18 -5.98
N GLY A 221 14.31 1.56 -4.94
CA GLY A 221 15.12 0.92 -3.91
C GLY A 221 14.32 -0.06 -3.07
N HIS A 222 14.96 -1.13 -2.61
CA HIS A 222 14.28 -2.13 -1.79
C HIS A 222 13.90 -1.54 -0.41
N HIS A 223 12.68 -1.76 0.07
CA HIS A 223 12.21 -1.30 1.39
C HIS A 223 13.10 -1.71 2.59
N ILE A 224 14.03 -2.66 2.42
CA ILE A 224 15.04 -3.00 3.43
C ILE A 224 16.10 -1.89 3.65
N VAL A 225 16.26 -0.95 2.70
CA VAL A 225 17.16 0.22 2.79
C VAL A 225 16.43 1.57 2.97
N GLY A 226 15.11 1.58 3.18
CA GLY A 226 14.39 2.81 3.52
C GLY A 226 12.88 2.65 3.55
N ASP A 227 12.23 3.54 4.31
CA ASP A 227 10.77 3.75 4.30
C ASP A 227 10.42 5.18 3.85
N GLY A 228 9.12 5.49 3.72
CA GLY A 228 8.64 6.80 3.21
C GLY A 228 9.11 8.04 3.98
N VAL A 229 9.49 7.90 5.26
CA VAL A 229 10.07 9.02 6.02
C VAL A 229 11.55 9.17 5.69
N SER A 230 12.30 8.06 5.63
CA SER A 230 13.70 8.06 5.18
C SER A 230 13.84 8.60 3.74
N SER A 231 12.88 8.26 2.87
CA SER A 231 12.67 8.85 1.55
C SER A 231 12.64 10.38 1.61
N THR A 232 11.69 10.93 2.35
CA THR A 232 11.51 12.38 2.54
C THR A 232 12.77 13.04 3.13
N MET A 233 13.50 12.35 4.01
CA MET A 233 14.75 12.85 4.60
C MET A 233 15.89 12.96 3.58
N TRP A 234 16.14 11.94 2.75
CA TRP A 234 17.22 12.02 1.76
C TRP A 234 16.88 12.98 0.61
N MET A 235 15.62 13.03 0.16
CA MET A 235 15.18 13.98 -0.87
C MET A 235 15.34 15.44 -0.44
N ASN A 236 14.93 15.78 0.79
CA ASN A 236 15.16 17.12 1.35
C ASN A 236 16.66 17.43 1.50
N ARG A 237 17.50 16.43 1.76
CA ARG A 237 18.96 16.59 1.80
C ARG A 237 19.57 16.85 0.42
N VAL A 238 19.05 16.24 -0.65
CA VAL A 238 19.45 16.62 -2.02
C VAL A 238 19.07 18.07 -2.31
N ALA A 239 17.84 18.48 -1.97
CA ALA A 239 17.39 19.86 -2.17
C ALA A 239 18.26 20.88 -1.43
N ASP A 240 18.63 20.59 -0.17
CA ASP A 240 19.55 21.41 0.63
C ASP A 240 20.93 21.54 -0.06
N ILE A 241 21.56 20.42 -0.39
CA ILE A 241 22.93 20.40 -0.97
C ILE A 241 22.93 21.08 -2.34
N TYR A 242 21.95 20.77 -3.19
CA TYR A 242 21.80 21.40 -4.50
C TYR A 242 21.62 22.92 -4.39
N THR A 243 20.83 23.40 -3.41
CA THR A 243 20.59 24.84 -3.22
C THR A 243 21.84 25.60 -2.78
N GLU A 244 22.69 24.99 -1.96
CA GLU A 244 23.99 25.58 -1.60
C GLU A 244 24.97 25.55 -2.79
N LEU A 245 25.07 24.42 -3.49
CA LEU A 245 25.93 24.26 -4.68
C LEU A 245 25.58 25.24 -5.81
N ALA A 246 24.30 25.33 -6.17
CA ALA A 246 23.81 26.24 -7.21
C ALA A 246 24.01 27.73 -6.85
N ALA A 247 24.18 28.03 -5.56
CA ALA A 247 24.52 29.37 -5.07
C ALA A 247 26.03 29.57 -4.81
N GLY A 248 26.88 28.65 -5.27
CA GLY A 248 28.34 28.74 -5.17
C GLY A 248 28.91 28.55 -3.76
N ARG A 249 28.18 27.86 -2.87
CA ARG A 249 28.57 27.64 -1.46
C ARG A 249 28.83 26.17 -1.14
N SER A 250 29.68 25.94 -0.14
CA SER A 250 29.80 24.63 0.50
C SER A 250 28.57 24.34 1.36
N TRP A 251 28.00 23.14 1.22
CA TRP A 251 26.86 22.72 2.02
C TRP A 251 27.26 22.38 3.47
N THR A 252 26.29 22.42 4.38
CA THR A 252 26.48 22.06 5.79
C THR A 252 26.66 20.54 5.97
N PRO A 253 27.39 20.06 7.00
CA PRO A 253 27.43 18.64 7.34
C PRO A 253 26.04 18.04 7.60
N SER A 254 25.90 16.72 7.45
CA SER A 254 24.61 16.05 7.66
C SER A 254 24.08 16.24 9.08
N PRO A 255 22.80 16.59 9.26
CA PRO A 255 22.13 16.55 10.56
C PRO A 255 21.63 15.14 10.95
N MET A 256 21.89 14.12 10.12
CA MET A 256 21.33 12.78 10.30
C MET A 256 22.06 11.97 11.37
N GLY A 257 21.31 11.19 12.15
CA GLY A 257 21.85 10.22 13.12
C GLY A 257 22.42 8.96 12.47
N SER A 258 23.11 8.11 13.25
CA SER A 258 23.69 6.86 12.76
C SER A 258 22.78 5.64 13.00
N LEU A 259 22.91 4.61 12.16
CA LEU A 259 22.22 3.32 12.36
C LEU A 259 22.62 2.66 13.69
N ARG A 260 23.82 2.94 14.21
CA ARG A 260 24.26 2.43 15.51
C ARG A 260 23.46 3.02 16.66
N ASP A 261 23.14 4.31 16.60
CA ASP A 261 22.31 5.00 17.60
C ASP A 261 20.85 4.56 17.50
N LEU A 262 20.35 4.36 16.27
CA LEU A 262 19.02 3.85 15.99
C LEU A 262 18.77 2.46 16.60
N LEU A 263 19.71 1.54 16.38
CA LEU A 263 19.66 0.18 16.92
C LEU A 263 19.88 0.15 18.44
N ALA A 264 20.60 1.14 19.00
CA ALA A 264 20.68 1.33 20.44
C ALA A 264 19.34 1.81 21.04
N ASP A 265 18.59 2.71 20.39
CA ASP A 265 17.24 3.08 20.82
C ASP A 265 16.25 1.91 20.71
N GLU A 266 16.31 1.09 19.66
CA GLU A 266 15.50 -0.14 19.58
C GLU A 266 15.84 -1.13 20.71
N ALA A 267 17.13 -1.37 20.97
CA ALA A 267 17.58 -2.26 22.06
C ALA A 267 17.15 -1.74 23.45
N ASN A 268 17.30 -0.43 23.71
CA ASN A 268 16.87 0.21 24.95
C ASN A 268 15.34 0.12 25.15
N TYR A 269 14.57 0.27 24.08
CA TYR A 269 13.12 0.07 24.12
C TYR A 269 12.74 -1.38 24.43
N ARG A 270 13.37 -2.36 23.78
CA ARG A 270 13.14 -3.80 24.02
C ARG A 270 13.51 -4.25 25.43
N ALA A 271 14.45 -3.55 26.09
CA ALA A 271 14.79 -3.75 27.49
C ALA A 271 13.89 -2.98 28.48
N SER A 272 12.91 -2.22 28.00
CA SER A 272 12.08 -1.34 28.84
C SER A 272 10.73 -1.93 29.23
N GLU A 273 10.22 -1.50 30.38
CA GLU A 273 8.86 -1.79 30.84
C GLU A 273 7.79 -1.28 29.85
N GLN A 274 8.05 -0.22 29.07
CA GLN A 274 7.13 0.27 28.05
C GLN A 274 6.87 -0.77 26.95
N TYR A 275 7.87 -1.55 26.54
CA TYR A 275 7.71 -2.62 25.56
C TYR A 275 6.87 -3.79 26.09
N ILE A 276 6.98 -4.11 27.38
CA ILE A 276 6.12 -5.09 28.07
C ILE A 276 4.67 -4.60 28.07
N GLN A 277 4.45 -3.32 28.38
CA GLN A 277 3.12 -2.70 28.38
C GLN A 277 2.52 -2.60 26.96
N ASP A 278 3.31 -2.25 25.95
CA ASP A 278 2.87 -2.16 24.56
C ASP A 278 2.45 -3.53 24.02
N ARG A 279 3.22 -4.60 24.29
CA ARG A 279 2.82 -5.98 23.91
C ARG A 279 1.60 -6.47 24.69
N ARG A 280 1.46 -6.12 25.98
CA ARG A 280 0.25 -6.43 26.76
C ARG A 280 -0.99 -5.72 26.19
N TYR A 281 -0.86 -4.47 25.76
CA TYR A 281 -1.92 -3.75 25.05
C TYR A 281 -2.32 -4.49 23.78
N TRP A 282 -1.36 -4.82 22.90
CA TRP A 282 -1.67 -5.45 21.61
C TRP A 282 -2.39 -6.79 21.76
N ARG A 283 -1.95 -7.67 22.67
CA ARG A 283 -2.69 -8.91 22.97
C ARG A 283 -4.12 -8.60 23.43
N ALA A 284 -4.29 -7.68 24.38
CA ALA A 284 -5.59 -7.31 24.93
C ALA A 284 -6.53 -6.56 23.95
N GLN A 285 -6.09 -6.20 22.74
CA GLN A 285 -6.97 -5.70 21.67
C GLN A 285 -7.35 -6.77 20.63
N LEU A 286 -6.64 -7.91 20.64
CA LEU A 286 -6.62 -8.87 19.54
C LEU A 286 -6.95 -10.31 19.95
N ASP A 287 -7.01 -10.62 21.25
CA ASP A 287 -7.35 -11.94 21.80
C ASP A 287 -8.74 -12.43 21.34
N ASP A 288 -9.71 -11.51 21.20
CA ASP A 288 -11.06 -11.75 20.67
C ASP A 288 -11.29 -11.17 19.26
N ARG A 289 -10.23 -10.96 18.46
CA ARG A 289 -10.37 -10.35 17.13
C ARG A 289 -11.24 -11.17 16.19
N PRO A 290 -12.07 -10.55 15.32
CA PRO A 290 -12.68 -11.27 14.22
C PRO A 290 -11.62 -11.69 13.19
N ALA A 291 -11.95 -12.68 12.36
CA ALA A 291 -11.12 -13.08 11.23
C ALA A 291 -11.02 -11.95 10.19
N ALA A 292 -9.89 -11.87 9.48
CA ALA A 292 -9.70 -10.82 8.48
C ALA A 292 -10.59 -11.00 7.25
N VAL A 293 -11.17 -9.89 6.77
CA VAL A 293 -12.01 -9.85 5.56
C VAL A 293 -11.43 -8.86 4.55
N GLY A 294 -11.28 -9.31 3.31
CA GLY A 294 -11.03 -8.48 2.13
C GLY A 294 -12.24 -8.49 1.20
N PHE A 295 -12.25 -7.61 0.19
CA PHE A 295 -13.41 -7.47 -0.70
C PHE A 295 -13.61 -8.68 -1.65
N ALA A 296 -12.58 -9.50 -1.82
CA ALA A 296 -12.59 -10.79 -2.52
C ALA A 296 -12.59 -12.00 -1.55
N GLY A 297 -13.15 -11.84 -0.35
CA GLY A 297 -13.08 -12.83 0.73
C GLY A 297 -11.84 -12.67 1.60
N ARG A 298 -11.44 -13.69 2.37
CA ARG A 298 -10.24 -13.62 3.25
C ARG A 298 -9.01 -13.16 2.45
N PRO A 299 -8.17 -12.24 2.96
CA PRO A 299 -6.95 -11.81 2.30
C PRO A 299 -6.00 -12.98 1.98
N GLY A 300 -5.05 -12.76 1.08
CA GLY A 300 -4.07 -13.78 0.66
C GLY A 300 -2.65 -13.23 0.68
N PRO A 301 -1.65 -14.04 0.27
CA PRO A 301 -0.29 -13.53 0.09
C PRO A 301 -0.24 -12.41 -0.96
N PRO A 302 0.71 -11.48 -0.86
CA PRO A 302 0.85 -10.39 -1.82
C PRO A 302 1.27 -10.93 -3.20
N SER A 303 0.54 -10.50 -4.23
CA SER A 303 0.88 -10.79 -5.63
C SER A 303 2.14 -10.04 -6.07
N ARG A 304 2.90 -10.59 -7.03
CA ARG A 304 4.15 -9.98 -7.57
C ARG A 304 3.96 -8.61 -8.25
N THR A 305 2.72 -8.15 -8.39
CA THR A 305 2.33 -6.82 -8.90
C THR A 305 0.97 -6.45 -8.31
N PHE A 306 0.60 -5.17 -8.31
CA PHE A 306 -0.74 -4.69 -7.91
C PHE A 306 -1.42 -3.97 -9.09
N ARG A 307 -2.74 -3.82 -9.02
CA ARG A 307 -3.49 -2.92 -9.92
C ARG A 307 -3.80 -1.64 -9.16
N ARG A 308 -3.50 -0.49 -9.76
CA ARG A 308 -3.87 0.83 -9.23
C ARG A 308 -5.04 1.40 -10.02
N CYS A 309 -5.97 2.04 -9.31
CA CYS A 309 -6.84 3.07 -9.85
C CYS A 309 -6.67 4.33 -8.99
N SER A 310 -6.74 5.51 -9.59
CA SER A 310 -6.39 6.79 -8.94
C SER A 310 -7.49 7.82 -9.13
N HIS A 311 -7.80 8.59 -8.09
CA HIS A 311 -8.79 9.68 -8.15
C HIS A 311 -8.35 10.89 -7.33
N THR A 312 -8.43 12.08 -7.92
CA THR A 312 -8.13 13.36 -7.26
C THR A 312 -9.41 14.00 -6.74
N VAL A 313 -9.61 13.95 -5.42
CA VAL A 313 -10.69 14.67 -4.73
C VAL A 313 -10.39 16.16 -4.77
N SER A 314 -11.28 16.94 -5.39
CA SER A 314 -11.09 18.39 -5.57
C SER A 314 -10.96 19.15 -4.24
N ALA A 315 -10.20 20.24 -4.24
CA ALA A 315 -9.93 21.05 -3.05
C ALA A 315 -11.19 21.49 -2.27
N PRO A 316 -12.32 21.87 -2.90
CA PRO A 316 -13.56 22.16 -2.17
C PRO A 316 -14.12 20.94 -1.42
N VAL A 317 -14.16 19.76 -2.05
CA VAL A 317 -14.62 18.51 -1.42
C VAL A 317 -13.68 18.10 -0.29
N ALA A 318 -12.37 18.21 -0.51
CA ALA A 318 -11.35 17.96 0.49
C ALA A 318 -11.45 18.92 1.69
N SER A 319 -11.72 20.21 1.49
CA SER A 319 -12.00 21.16 2.57
C SER A 319 -13.21 20.71 3.39
N ARG A 320 -14.33 20.37 2.73
CA ARG A 320 -15.55 19.94 3.44
C ARG A 320 -15.37 18.62 4.20
N LEU A 321 -14.53 17.69 3.72
CA LEU A 321 -14.13 16.51 4.49
C LEU A 321 -13.34 16.89 5.76
N ARG A 322 -12.41 17.86 5.66
CA ARG A 322 -11.69 18.42 6.83
C ARG A 322 -12.66 19.13 7.80
N ASP A 323 -13.67 19.82 7.29
CA ASP A 323 -14.69 20.51 8.09
C ASP A 323 -15.60 19.54 8.86
N LEU A 324 -16.07 18.49 8.19
CA LEU A 324 -16.83 17.38 8.79
C LEU A 324 -16.01 16.67 9.87
N ALA A 325 -14.74 16.37 9.61
CA ALA A 325 -13.85 15.76 10.59
C ALA A 325 -13.73 16.63 11.86
N ARG A 326 -13.58 17.96 11.70
CA ARG A 326 -13.59 18.92 12.81
C ARG A 326 -14.93 18.93 13.56
N ALA A 327 -16.06 18.87 12.87
CA ALA A 327 -17.39 18.77 13.49
C ALA A 327 -17.56 17.48 14.32
N CYS A 328 -17.05 16.35 13.84
CA CYS A 328 -16.97 15.10 14.59
C CYS A 328 -15.92 15.10 15.73
N ARG A 329 -15.16 16.19 15.90
CA ARG A 329 -14.03 16.36 16.84
C ARG A 329 -12.85 15.40 16.59
N ALA A 330 -12.53 15.16 15.32
CA ALA A 330 -11.48 14.27 14.85
C ALA A 330 -10.63 14.91 13.74
N SER A 331 -9.67 14.15 13.19
CA SER A 331 -8.86 14.54 12.04
C SER A 331 -9.37 13.91 10.74
N LEU A 332 -8.99 14.46 9.58
CA LEU A 332 -9.30 13.87 8.28
C LEU A 332 -8.83 12.40 8.17
N PRO A 333 -7.60 12.01 8.58
CA PRO A 333 -7.22 10.61 8.68
C PRO A 333 -8.23 9.73 9.45
N SER A 334 -8.71 10.18 10.60
CA SER A 334 -9.71 9.43 11.39
C SER A 334 -11.07 9.32 10.70
N LEU A 335 -11.48 10.36 9.97
CA LEU A 335 -12.67 10.32 9.12
C LEU A 335 -12.52 9.28 8.00
N THR A 336 -11.36 9.23 7.34
CA THR A 336 -11.09 8.27 6.26
C THR A 336 -10.98 6.83 6.78
N VAL A 337 -10.38 6.61 7.97
CA VAL A 337 -10.39 5.30 8.67
C VAL A 337 -11.83 4.85 8.96
N ALA A 338 -12.68 5.74 9.48
CA ALA A 338 -14.09 5.45 9.74
C ALA A 338 -14.87 5.14 8.45
N ALA A 339 -14.64 5.90 7.39
CA ALA A 339 -15.24 5.65 6.08
C ALA A 339 -14.82 4.29 5.50
N LEU A 340 -13.56 3.87 5.68
CA LEU A 340 -13.13 2.53 5.27
C LEU A 340 -13.75 1.44 6.15
N GLY A 341 -13.85 1.61 7.47
CA GLY A 341 -14.52 0.66 8.36
C GLY A 341 -15.98 0.42 7.97
N LEU A 342 -16.72 1.50 7.71
CA LEU A 342 -18.09 1.44 7.16
C LEU A 342 -18.14 0.76 5.79
N TYR A 343 -17.19 1.08 4.90
CA TYR A 343 -17.14 0.49 3.56
C TYR A 343 -16.89 -1.03 3.62
N VAL A 344 -16.01 -1.50 4.50
CA VAL A 344 -15.77 -2.93 4.72
C VAL A 344 -16.98 -3.63 5.36
N GLU A 345 -17.65 -3.01 6.33
CA GLU A 345 -18.91 -3.56 6.88
C GLU A 345 -19.94 -3.78 5.76
N ARG A 346 -20.15 -2.79 4.89
CA ARG A 346 -21.15 -2.86 3.81
C ARG A 346 -20.78 -3.79 2.67
N MET A 347 -19.49 -3.95 2.35
CA MET A 347 -19.05 -4.85 1.28
C MET A 347 -18.85 -6.30 1.75
N CYS A 348 -18.52 -6.53 3.03
CA CYS A 348 -18.17 -7.86 3.56
C CYS A 348 -19.19 -8.40 4.59
N GLY A 349 -20.14 -7.60 5.06
CA GLY A 349 -21.24 -8.02 5.94
C GLY A 349 -20.86 -8.28 7.40
N THR A 350 -19.69 -7.81 7.87
CA THR A 350 -19.25 -7.96 9.27
C THR A 350 -19.29 -6.61 10.02
N PRO A 351 -19.95 -6.52 11.19
CA PRO A 351 -19.99 -5.31 12.00
C PRO A 351 -18.74 -5.13 12.88
N ASP A 352 -17.90 -6.15 13.03
CA ASP A 352 -16.58 -6.05 13.69
C ASP A 352 -15.51 -6.20 12.59
N VAL A 353 -14.72 -5.15 12.38
CA VAL A 353 -13.88 -4.94 11.20
C VAL A 353 -12.43 -4.71 11.63
N MET A 354 -11.49 -5.34 10.92
CA MET A 354 -10.05 -5.15 11.09
C MET A 354 -9.44 -4.51 9.83
N VAL A 355 -8.91 -3.29 9.97
CA VAL A 355 -8.17 -2.58 8.91
C VAL A 355 -6.72 -2.33 9.34
N GLY A 356 -5.80 -2.32 8.37
CA GLY A 356 -4.40 -1.97 8.61
C GLY A 356 -4.18 -0.46 8.58
N MET A 357 -3.29 0.05 9.43
CA MET A 357 -2.79 1.43 9.37
C MET A 357 -1.26 1.42 9.46
N PRO A 358 -0.53 1.90 8.43
CA PRO A 358 0.90 2.13 8.53
C PRO A 358 1.23 3.20 9.58
N THR A 359 2.33 3.01 10.29
CA THR A 359 2.86 3.93 11.29
C THR A 359 4.34 4.14 11.04
N THR A 360 4.90 5.28 11.47
CA THR A 360 6.30 5.62 11.15
C THR A 360 7.31 5.01 12.12
N GLY A 361 6.87 4.50 13.29
CA GLY A 361 7.72 4.02 14.39
C GLY A 361 8.48 5.11 15.17
N ARG A 362 8.59 6.32 14.62
CA ARG A 362 9.56 7.36 15.02
C ARG A 362 9.12 8.21 16.21
N ARG A 363 9.16 7.61 17.41
CA ARG A 363 8.76 8.27 18.66
C ARG A 363 9.87 9.02 19.39
N THR A 364 11.14 8.72 19.14
CA THR A 364 12.32 9.36 19.75
C THR A 364 12.93 10.42 18.82
N ALA A 365 13.87 11.22 19.34
CA ALA A 365 14.65 12.16 18.51
C ALA A 365 15.52 11.40 17.50
N ILE A 366 16.34 10.46 17.99
CA ILE A 366 17.19 9.56 17.20
C ILE A 366 16.42 8.92 16.04
N ALA A 367 15.21 8.40 16.28
CA ALA A 367 14.39 7.78 15.24
C ALA A 367 13.87 8.78 14.19
N ARG A 368 13.59 10.04 14.56
CA ARG A 368 13.20 11.10 13.61
C ARG A 368 14.39 11.66 12.82
N GLU A 369 15.58 11.63 13.42
CA GLU A 369 16.81 12.20 12.86
C GLU A 369 17.65 11.16 12.08
N THR A 370 17.41 9.87 12.23
CA THR A 370 18.12 8.79 11.51
C THR A 370 17.28 8.19 10.37
N PRO A 371 17.75 8.20 9.12
CA PRO A 371 17.18 7.39 8.06
C PRO A 371 17.41 5.89 8.34
N GLY A 372 16.34 5.11 8.25
CA GLY A 372 16.34 3.67 8.46
C GLY A 372 15.03 3.04 7.97
N VAL A 373 14.75 1.81 8.41
CA VAL A 373 13.45 1.15 8.23
C VAL A 373 12.80 0.98 9.59
N LEU A 374 11.85 1.86 9.90
CA LEU A 374 11.08 1.86 11.15
C LEU A 374 9.57 1.85 10.93
N ALA A 375 9.12 2.05 9.68
CA ALA A 375 7.72 1.91 9.35
C ALA A 375 7.20 0.50 9.69
N SER A 376 6.05 0.45 10.34
CA SER A 376 5.37 -0.80 10.71
C SER A 376 3.86 -0.58 10.63
N GLU A 377 3.13 -1.59 10.18
CA GLU A 377 1.68 -1.54 10.15
C GLU A 377 1.06 -2.06 11.46
N VAL A 378 -0.05 -1.46 11.88
CA VAL A 378 -0.78 -1.85 13.09
C VAL A 378 -2.26 -2.12 12.80
N PRO A 379 -2.87 -3.13 13.44
CA PRO A 379 -4.30 -3.39 13.31
C PRO A 379 -5.13 -2.30 14.00
N LEU A 380 -6.15 -1.78 13.30
CA LEU A 380 -7.24 -1.01 13.90
C LEU A 380 -8.53 -1.84 13.84
N ARG A 381 -9.11 -2.07 15.03
CA ARG A 381 -10.43 -2.68 15.17
C ARG A 381 -11.51 -1.62 15.21
N LEU A 382 -12.54 -1.79 14.39
CA LEU A 382 -13.68 -0.88 14.26
C LEU A 382 -14.98 -1.69 14.38
N ARG A 383 -15.85 -1.32 15.31
CA ARG A 383 -17.19 -1.89 15.47
C ARG A 383 -18.23 -0.91 14.92
N VAL A 384 -18.84 -1.28 13.80
CA VAL A 384 -19.91 -0.55 13.11
C VAL A 384 -21.25 -1.15 13.55
N ALA A 385 -21.90 -0.50 14.51
CA ALA A 385 -23.18 -0.97 15.07
C ALA A 385 -24.39 -0.38 14.32
N ARG A 386 -25.52 -1.09 14.34
CA ARG A 386 -26.83 -0.53 13.91
C ARG A 386 -27.24 0.64 14.79
N GLY A 387 -27.92 1.62 14.20
CA GLY A 387 -28.33 2.86 14.86
C GLY A 387 -27.20 3.83 15.22
N MET A 388 -25.94 3.45 15.00
CA MET A 388 -24.76 4.26 15.29
C MET A 388 -24.69 5.48 14.36
N THR A 389 -24.23 6.61 14.89
CA THR A 389 -24.03 7.84 14.12
C THR A 389 -22.64 7.91 13.47
N LEU A 390 -22.55 8.71 12.40
CA LEU A 390 -21.28 9.06 11.74
C LEU A 390 -20.24 9.58 12.75
N ALA A 391 -20.64 10.51 13.63
CA ALA A 391 -19.72 11.08 14.61
C ALA A 391 -19.23 10.08 15.65
N GLU A 392 -20.03 9.08 16.01
CA GLU A 392 -19.57 8.00 16.90
C GLU A 392 -18.51 7.13 16.24
N LEU A 393 -18.69 6.74 14.97
CA LEU A 393 -17.71 5.91 14.27
C LEU A 393 -16.41 6.68 14.00
N VAL A 394 -16.51 7.95 13.64
CA VAL A 394 -15.35 8.85 13.46
C VAL A 394 -14.59 9.07 14.79
N ARG A 395 -15.30 9.23 15.91
CA ARG A 395 -14.67 9.28 17.25
C ARG A 395 -14.07 7.94 17.66
N GLN A 396 -14.69 6.81 17.32
CA GLN A 396 -14.15 5.47 17.59
C GLN A 396 -12.84 5.27 16.82
N ALA A 397 -12.81 5.55 15.51
CA ALA A 397 -11.61 5.49 14.69
C ALA A 397 -10.49 6.40 15.22
N ALA A 398 -10.83 7.64 15.63
CA ALA A 398 -9.87 8.56 16.25
C ALA A 398 -9.31 8.02 17.57
N ALA A 399 -10.13 7.38 18.40
CA ALA A 399 -9.71 6.77 19.66
C ALA A 399 -8.80 5.55 19.43
N THR A 400 -9.20 4.60 18.57
CA THR A 400 -8.42 3.40 18.24
C THR A 400 -7.07 3.78 17.60
N ALA A 401 -7.06 4.68 16.61
CA ALA A 401 -5.81 5.15 15.98
C ALA A 401 -4.89 5.88 16.98
N ARG A 402 -5.44 6.70 17.88
CA ARG A 402 -4.68 7.38 18.94
C ARG A 402 -4.05 6.40 19.94
N LEU A 403 -4.73 5.30 20.26
CA LEU A 403 -4.17 4.25 21.13
C LEU A 403 -3.12 3.42 20.37
N ALA A 404 -3.40 3.00 19.14
CA ALA A 404 -2.44 2.31 18.28
C ALA A 404 -1.12 3.10 18.15
N LEU A 405 -1.18 4.41 17.90
CA LEU A 405 0.00 5.29 17.83
C LEU A 405 0.75 5.45 19.17
N ARG A 406 0.15 5.12 20.32
CA ARG A 406 0.84 5.03 21.62
C ARG A 406 1.62 3.72 21.82
N HIS A 407 1.35 2.70 21.01
CA HIS A 407 1.95 1.36 21.13
C HIS A 407 2.64 0.87 19.83
N GLN A 408 2.73 1.75 18.82
CA GLN A 408 3.31 1.51 17.48
C GLN A 408 4.80 1.10 17.42
N ARG A 409 5.51 0.97 18.55
CA ARG A 409 6.92 0.53 18.56
C ARG A 409 7.06 -1.00 18.59
N VAL A 410 5.98 -1.73 18.83
CA VAL A 410 5.95 -3.19 18.66
C VAL A 410 5.79 -3.49 17.16
N PRO A 411 6.73 -4.19 16.51
CA PRO A 411 6.65 -4.51 15.09
C PRO A 411 5.44 -5.39 14.73
N HIS A 412 4.94 -5.24 13.50
CA HIS A 412 3.83 -6.04 12.96
C HIS A 412 4.04 -7.55 13.20
N GLU A 413 5.24 -8.05 12.92
CA GLU A 413 5.60 -9.46 13.03
C GLU A 413 5.58 -9.96 14.48
N GLU A 414 5.78 -9.07 15.45
CA GLU A 414 5.66 -9.39 16.88
C GLU A 414 4.20 -9.38 17.34
N ILE A 415 3.39 -8.45 16.85
CA ILE A 415 1.94 -8.45 17.08
C ILE A 415 1.32 -9.73 16.48
N ALA A 416 1.65 -10.06 15.23
CA ALA A 416 1.16 -11.26 14.54
C ALA A 416 1.61 -12.56 15.22
N ARG A 417 2.84 -12.62 15.74
CA ARG A 417 3.35 -13.78 16.49
C ARG A 417 2.64 -13.96 17.83
N ASP A 418 2.44 -12.87 18.58
CA ASP A 418 1.85 -12.90 19.91
C ASP A 418 0.36 -13.33 19.93
N VAL A 419 -0.33 -13.25 18.79
CA VAL A 419 -1.73 -13.69 18.62
C VAL A 419 -1.89 -14.89 17.68
N GLY A 420 -0.80 -15.58 17.33
CA GLY A 420 -0.82 -16.80 16.53
C GLY A 420 -1.26 -16.63 15.07
N ALA A 421 -1.11 -15.43 14.48
CA ALA A 421 -1.50 -15.16 13.09
C ALA A 421 -0.45 -15.64 12.05
N ILE A 422 0.80 -15.87 12.47
CA ILE A 422 1.88 -16.29 11.56
C ILE A 422 1.63 -17.71 11.06
N GLY A 423 1.57 -17.87 9.73
CA GLY A 423 1.49 -19.17 9.06
C GLY A 423 0.11 -19.85 9.06
N THR A 424 -0.93 -19.22 9.62
CA THR A 424 -2.28 -19.80 9.72
C THR A 424 -3.19 -19.49 8.53
N GLY A 425 -2.82 -18.51 7.69
CA GLY A 425 -3.68 -18.01 6.61
C GLY A 425 -4.82 -17.10 7.09
N ASP A 426 -4.77 -16.60 8.33
CA ASP A 426 -5.66 -15.56 8.86
C ASP A 426 -4.83 -14.35 9.33
N PRO A 427 -4.63 -13.33 8.47
CA PRO A 427 -3.87 -12.13 8.81
C PRO A 427 -4.61 -11.25 9.83
N LEU A 428 -3.92 -10.22 10.34
CA LEU A 428 -4.46 -9.33 11.39
C LEU A 428 -5.59 -8.42 10.90
N TYR A 429 -5.67 -8.15 9.59
CA TYR A 429 -6.62 -7.25 8.93
C TYR A 429 -6.72 -7.58 7.44
N GLY A 430 -7.70 -6.97 6.76
CA GLY A 430 -7.80 -6.97 5.31
C GLY A 430 -7.30 -5.67 4.70
N PRO A 431 -8.19 -4.75 4.25
CA PRO A 431 -7.78 -3.49 3.66
C PRO A 431 -6.90 -2.62 4.57
N VAL A 432 -5.86 -2.04 3.97
CA VAL A 432 -4.93 -1.10 4.61
C VAL A 432 -5.27 0.33 4.17
N LEU A 433 -5.24 1.28 5.11
CA LEU A 433 -5.32 2.71 4.81
C LEU A 433 -4.04 3.43 5.23
N ASN A 434 -3.29 3.89 4.24
CA ASN A 434 -2.11 4.72 4.41
C ASN A 434 -2.45 6.20 4.17
N PHE A 435 -2.47 7.01 5.23
CA PHE A 435 -2.72 8.45 5.11
C PHE A 435 -1.42 9.24 5.20
N MET A 436 -0.99 9.76 4.06
CA MET A 436 0.25 10.53 3.90
C MET A 436 -0.06 12.02 3.81
N ALA A 437 -0.14 12.66 4.98
CA ALA A 437 0.00 14.11 5.08
C ALA A 437 1.50 14.44 5.18
N SER A 438 2.11 14.84 4.07
CA SER A 438 3.51 15.26 4.01
C SER A 438 3.60 16.78 3.95
N GLU A 439 4.58 17.35 4.65
CA GLU A 439 5.07 18.69 4.30
C GLU A 439 5.59 18.68 2.84
N PRO A 440 5.58 19.81 2.12
CA PRO A 440 6.18 19.89 0.79
C PRO A 440 7.67 19.57 0.86
N LEU A 441 8.24 19.00 -0.22
CA LEU A 441 9.69 18.93 -0.33
C LEU A 441 10.28 20.35 -0.36
N ARG A 442 11.48 20.49 0.21
CA ARG A 442 12.28 21.71 0.08
C ARG A 442 12.56 22.01 -1.39
N SER A 443 12.58 23.30 -1.71
CA SER A 443 12.80 23.78 -3.07
C SER A 443 14.23 23.52 -3.55
N PHE A 444 14.39 23.06 -4.79
CA PHE A 444 15.70 22.84 -5.39
C PHE A 444 16.19 24.14 -6.03
N GLY A 445 17.07 24.90 -5.36
CA GLY A 445 17.53 26.21 -5.83
C GLY A 445 16.40 27.27 -5.91
N GLY A 446 15.34 27.10 -5.13
CA GLY A 446 14.11 27.91 -5.19
C GLY A 446 13.01 27.35 -6.10
N HIS A 447 13.25 26.23 -6.80
CA HIS A 447 12.25 25.58 -7.65
C HIS A 447 11.37 24.57 -6.91
N THR A 448 10.07 24.57 -7.20
CA THR A 448 9.07 23.69 -6.59
C THR A 448 9.25 22.23 -7.02
N ALA A 449 9.08 21.31 -6.07
CA ALA A 449 9.23 19.87 -6.27
C ALA A 449 7.99 19.10 -5.80
N THR A 450 7.51 18.17 -6.64
CA THR A 450 6.34 17.31 -6.36
C THR A 450 6.76 15.84 -6.35
N VAL A 451 6.43 15.09 -5.29
CA VAL A 451 6.71 13.64 -5.26
C VAL A 451 5.62 12.88 -6.03
N HIS A 452 5.99 11.82 -6.74
CA HIS A 452 5.08 10.85 -7.36
C HIS A 452 5.48 9.45 -6.89
N ASN A 453 4.63 8.77 -6.13
CA ASN A 453 4.95 7.47 -5.53
C ASN A 453 4.38 6.34 -6.40
N PHE A 454 5.24 5.57 -7.06
CA PHE A 454 4.87 4.50 -7.97
C PHE A 454 4.66 3.18 -7.23
N SER A 455 5.56 2.80 -6.31
CA SER A 455 5.41 1.61 -5.46
C SER A 455 5.61 1.94 -3.99
N ASN A 456 4.66 1.50 -3.17
CA ASN A 456 4.69 1.67 -1.71
C ASN A 456 4.92 0.34 -0.97
N GLY A 457 5.11 -0.78 -1.69
CA GLY A 457 5.29 -2.13 -1.12
C GLY A 457 4.20 -3.14 -1.51
N PRO A 458 4.15 -4.31 -0.82
CA PRO A 458 3.17 -5.38 -1.05
C PRO A 458 1.70 -4.98 -0.87
N VAL A 459 0.81 -5.76 -1.48
CA VAL A 459 -0.65 -5.61 -1.39
C VAL A 459 -1.33 -6.99 -1.30
N ASP A 460 -1.69 -7.38 -0.09
CA ASP A 460 -2.30 -8.69 0.23
C ASP A 460 -3.76 -8.79 -0.26
N ASP A 461 -4.53 -7.71 -0.09
CA ASP A 461 -5.89 -7.56 -0.61
C ASP A 461 -6.07 -6.19 -1.27
N VAL A 462 -6.15 -5.13 -0.47
CA VAL A 462 -6.26 -3.72 -0.91
C VAL A 462 -5.45 -2.80 0.00
N THR A 463 -4.72 -1.87 -0.60
CA THR A 463 -4.02 -0.77 0.09
C THR A 463 -4.48 0.56 -0.50
N ILE A 464 -5.27 1.32 0.26
CA ILE A 464 -5.71 2.66 -0.10
C ILE A 464 -4.66 3.66 0.42
N ASN A 465 -4.07 4.42 -0.49
CA ASN A 465 -3.11 5.48 -0.17
C ASN A 465 -3.79 6.84 -0.40
N VAL A 466 -3.83 7.68 0.63
CA VAL A 466 -4.42 9.03 0.56
C VAL A 466 -3.31 10.05 0.81
N TYR A 467 -3.02 10.86 -0.20
CA TYR A 467 -2.01 11.90 -0.15
C TYR A 467 -2.67 13.27 0.09
N ASP A 468 -2.51 13.83 1.30
CA ASP A 468 -2.86 15.21 1.63
C ASP A 468 -1.60 16.08 1.46
N ARG A 469 -1.27 16.36 0.20
CA ARG A 469 -0.09 17.12 -0.19
C ARG A 469 -0.44 18.60 -0.21
N SER A 470 -0.06 19.30 0.86
CA SER A 470 -0.27 20.75 0.95
C SER A 470 0.37 21.49 -0.25
N GLY A 471 -0.46 22.26 -0.96
CA GLY A 471 -0.09 22.89 -2.24
C GLY A 471 -1.31 23.47 -2.95
N ASP A 472 -2.17 22.60 -3.49
CA ASP A 472 -3.45 22.97 -4.13
C ASP A 472 -4.69 22.69 -3.25
N GLY A 473 -4.52 21.94 -2.17
CA GLY A 473 -5.58 21.59 -1.21
C GLY A 473 -6.43 20.36 -1.56
N THR A 474 -6.15 19.70 -2.69
CA THR A 474 -6.79 18.45 -3.13
C THR A 474 -6.40 17.25 -2.25
N LEU A 475 -6.93 16.07 -2.54
CA LEU A 475 -6.42 14.79 -2.04
C LEU A 475 -6.28 13.82 -3.21
N LEU A 476 -5.12 13.20 -3.41
CA LEU A 476 -4.99 12.06 -4.32
C LEU A 476 -5.30 10.76 -3.55
N ILE A 477 -6.22 9.96 -4.08
CA ILE A 477 -6.56 8.63 -3.56
C ILE A 477 -6.11 7.58 -4.58
N ASP A 478 -5.08 6.81 -4.21
CA ASP A 478 -4.60 5.65 -4.97
C ASP A 478 -5.13 4.36 -4.34
N PHE A 479 -6.01 3.66 -5.04
CA PHE A 479 -6.57 2.38 -4.63
C PHE A 479 -5.75 1.26 -5.29
N ASN A 480 -4.83 0.66 -4.52
CA ASN A 480 -4.06 -0.50 -4.98
C ASN A 480 -4.76 -1.79 -4.56
N SER A 481 -4.84 -2.78 -5.45
CA SER A 481 -5.43 -4.10 -5.17
C SER A 481 -4.57 -5.24 -5.69
N ASN A 482 -4.51 -6.36 -4.96
CA ASN A 482 -3.81 -7.58 -5.34
C ASN A 482 -4.20 -8.02 -6.78
N ALA A 483 -3.22 -8.14 -7.68
CA ALA A 483 -3.48 -8.29 -9.11
C ALA A 483 -3.94 -9.70 -9.52
N GLU A 484 -3.75 -10.70 -8.66
CA GLU A 484 -4.21 -12.08 -8.86
C GLU A 484 -5.64 -12.27 -8.35
N ARG A 485 -6.06 -11.47 -7.36
CA ARG A 485 -7.41 -11.48 -6.77
C ARG A 485 -8.40 -10.52 -7.47
N TYR A 486 -7.90 -9.40 -8.00
CA TYR A 486 -8.74 -8.33 -8.55
C TYR A 486 -8.47 -8.06 -10.03
N THR A 487 -9.55 -7.90 -10.81
CA THR A 487 -9.48 -7.32 -12.16
C THR A 487 -9.39 -5.79 -12.05
N ALA A 488 -8.86 -5.12 -13.08
CA ALA A 488 -8.80 -3.66 -13.09
C ALA A 488 -10.20 -3.01 -12.92
N GLY A 489 -11.25 -3.62 -13.48
CA GLY A 489 -12.63 -3.19 -13.31
C GLY A 489 -13.17 -3.39 -11.89
N HIS A 490 -12.64 -4.35 -11.10
CA HIS A 490 -12.94 -4.44 -9.67
C HIS A 490 -12.26 -3.28 -8.92
N THR A 491 -10.96 -3.04 -9.19
CA THR A 491 -10.18 -1.93 -8.59
C THR A 491 -10.88 -0.58 -8.81
N GLU A 492 -11.28 -0.30 -10.05
CA GLU A 492 -12.01 0.90 -10.46
C GLU A 492 -13.37 1.02 -9.75
N GLN A 493 -14.16 -0.05 -9.71
CA GLN A 493 -15.46 -0.05 -9.03
C GLN A 493 -15.35 0.19 -7.52
N HIS A 494 -14.36 -0.42 -6.86
CA HIS A 494 -14.15 -0.20 -5.43
C HIS A 494 -13.69 1.23 -5.13
N LEU A 495 -12.78 1.79 -5.93
CA LEU A 495 -12.41 3.21 -5.83
C LEU A 495 -13.63 4.11 -6.02
N HIS A 496 -14.43 3.92 -7.08
CA HIS A 496 -15.60 4.75 -7.33
C HIS A 496 -16.64 4.67 -6.21
N ARG A 497 -16.90 3.49 -5.64
CA ARG A 497 -17.81 3.34 -4.48
C ARG A 497 -17.25 4.02 -3.22
N PHE A 498 -15.95 3.92 -2.98
CA PHE A 498 -15.29 4.56 -1.82
C PHE A 498 -15.24 6.09 -1.94
N VAL A 499 -14.91 6.62 -3.12
CA VAL A 499 -14.99 8.06 -3.42
C VAL A 499 -16.42 8.57 -3.27
N ALA A 500 -17.40 7.89 -3.88
CA ALA A 500 -18.81 8.26 -3.76
C ALA A 500 -19.34 8.17 -2.31
N LEU A 501 -18.74 7.34 -1.45
CA LEU A 501 -19.01 7.36 -0.01
C LEU A 501 -18.47 8.63 0.64
N LEU A 502 -17.20 9.00 0.39
CA LEU A 502 -16.61 10.25 0.90
C LEU A 502 -17.40 11.49 0.43
N GLU A 503 -17.84 11.52 -0.83
CA GLU A 503 -18.68 12.59 -1.38
C GLU A 503 -20.07 12.66 -0.71
N LYS A 504 -20.70 11.52 -0.40
CA LYS A 504 -21.96 11.49 0.37
C LYS A 504 -21.77 12.01 1.80
N LEU A 505 -20.62 11.74 2.42
CA LEU A 505 -20.31 12.22 3.78
C LEU A 505 -20.17 13.74 3.84
N VAL A 506 -19.69 14.40 2.78
CA VAL A 506 -19.42 15.85 2.73
C VAL A 506 -20.63 16.76 3.01
N ASP A 507 -21.84 16.28 2.74
CA ASP A 507 -23.12 16.96 3.04
C ASP A 507 -23.87 16.36 4.25
N SER A 508 -23.25 15.42 4.98
CA SER A 508 -23.86 14.72 6.10
C SER A 508 -23.74 15.46 7.43
N SER A 509 -24.80 15.40 8.25
CA SER A 509 -24.72 15.78 9.67
C SER A 509 -23.79 14.80 10.43
N PRO A 510 -23.01 15.26 11.43
CA PRO A 510 -22.34 14.38 12.38
C PRO A 510 -23.29 13.35 13.03
N ASP A 511 -24.55 13.72 13.24
CA ASP A 511 -25.57 12.87 13.87
C ASP A 511 -26.31 11.96 12.86
N LEU A 512 -25.85 11.87 11.61
CA LEU A 512 -26.44 10.99 10.60
C LEU A 512 -26.30 9.51 11.01
N SER A 513 -27.41 8.79 11.08
CA SER A 513 -27.42 7.34 11.30
C SER A 513 -26.79 6.60 10.12
N LEU A 514 -25.79 5.78 10.40
CA LEU A 514 -25.05 4.99 9.42
C LEU A 514 -25.92 3.97 8.68
N ASP A 515 -27.06 3.56 9.25
CA ASP A 515 -28.03 2.66 8.61
C ASP A 515 -28.67 3.29 7.35
N THR A 516 -28.63 4.62 7.21
CA THR A 516 -29.19 5.35 6.06
C THR A 516 -28.21 5.54 4.89
N LEU A 517 -26.91 5.33 5.11
CA LEU A 517 -25.89 5.45 4.08
C LEU A 517 -25.88 4.22 3.16
N ASP A 518 -25.77 4.47 1.85
CA ASP A 518 -25.63 3.43 0.82
C ASP A 518 -24.25 3.55 0.15
N VAL A 519 -23.55 2.43 -0.01
CA VAL A 519 -22.24 2.36 -0.71
C VAL A 519 -22.38 2.08 -2.20
N LEU A 520 -23.57 1.70 -2.68
CA LEU A 520 -23.83 1.50 -4.12
C LEU A 520 -23.73 2.83 -4.88
N LEU A 521 -23.28 2.74 -6.13
CA LEU A 521 -23.37 3.82 -7.09
C LEU A 521 -24.82 3.94 -7.61
N PRO A 522 -25.28 5.13 -8.04
CA PRO A 522 -26.66 5.32 -8.51
C PRO A 522 -27.07 4.40 -9.68
N ALA A 523 -26.12 4.00 -10.53
CA ALA A 523 -26.36 3.04 -11.60
C ALA A 523 -26.54 1.60 -11.07
N GLU A 524 -25.74 1.20 -10.08
CA GLU A 524 -25.81 -0.12 -9.44
C GLU A 524 -27.12 -0.27 -8.67
N ARG A 525 -27.51 0.76 -7.91
CA ARG A 525 -28.80 0.79 -7.21
C ARG A 525 -29.99 0.69 -8.17
N ARG A 526 -29.95 1.36 -9.33
CA ARG A 526 -30.98 1.21 -10.39
C ARG A 526 -30.98 -0.19 -11.02
N ARG A 527 -29.81 -0.80 -11.20
CA ARG A 527 -29.70 -2.18 -11.72
C ARG A 527 -30.30 -3.19 -10.75
N VAL A 528 -29.90 -3.14 -9.48
CA VAL A 528 -30.37 -4.08 -8.45
C VAL A 528 -31.86 -3.90 -8.17
N LEU A 529 -32.34 -2.65 -7.99
CA LEU A 529 -33.73 -2.40 -7.62
C LEU A 529 -34.71 -2.40 -8.81
N GLY A 530 -34.20 -2.16 -10.03
CA GLY A 530 -34.97 -2.09 -11.27
C GLY A 530 -34.63 -3.23 -12.23
N GLU A 531 -33.51 -3.13 -12.96
CA GLU A 531 -33.16 -4.04 -14.07
C GLU A 531 -33.22 -5.54 -13.70
N TRP A 532 -32.76 -5.93 -12.51
CA TRP A 532 -32.78 -7.32 -12.02
C TRP A 532 -34.11 -7.73 -11.39
N ASN A 533 -34.89 -6.76 -10.91
CA ASN A 533 -36.19 -6.99 -10.29
C ASN A 533 -37.36 -6.85 -11.26
N ASP A 534 -37.12 -6.55 -12.55
CA ASP A 534 -38.12 -6.51 -13.63
C ASP A 534 -38.63 -7.92 -14.02
N THR A 535 -39.22 -8.53 -13.01
CA THR A 535 -39.79 -9.88 -12.95
C THR A 535 -41.32 -9.82 -12.94
N ALA A 536 -41.88 -8.61 -13.08
CA ALA A 536 -43.32 -8.37 -13.17
C ALA A 536 -43.88 -9.08 -14.41
N ARG A 537 -44.67 -10.13 -14.19
CA ARG A 537 -45.33 -10.91 -15.25
C ARG A 537 -46.77 -11.12 -14.86
N GLU A 538 -47.68 -10.77 -15.77
CA GLU A 538 -49.10 -11.06 -15.58
C GLU A 538 -49.32 -12.57 -15.64
N LEU A 539 -49.75 -13.17 -14.52
CA LEU A 539 -49.94 -14.61 -14.40
C LEU A 539 -51.30 -15.05 -14.98
N THR A 540 -51.44 -14.92 -16.30
CA THR A 540 -52.64 -15.34 -17.05
C THR A 540 -52.85 -16.86 -16.98
N GLY A 541 -53.58 -17.30 -15.97
CA GLY A 541 -54.10 -18.66 -15.88
C GLY A 541 -54.89 -18.86 -14.60
N PRO A 542 -55.95 -19.68 -14.61
CA PRO A 542 -56.92 -19.72 -13.53
C PRO A 542 -56.32 -20.21 -12.20
N ASN A 543 -57.00 -19.89 -11.10
CA ASN A 543 -56.68 -20.36 -9.74
C ASN A 543 -56.41 -21.88 -9.71
N ARG A 544 -55.47 -22.32 -8.86
CA ARG A 544 -54.88 -23.69 -8.86
C ARG A 544 -55.91 -24.81 -9.09
N GLY A 545 -57.07 -24.78 -8.45
CA GLY A 545 -58.12 -25.79 -8.60
C GLY A 545 -58.68 -25.97 -10.03
N ARG A 546 -58.65 -24.93 -10.88
CA ARG A 546 -59.06 -25.05 -12.30
C ARG A 546 -57.94 -25.62 -13.18
N ARG A 547 -56.66 -25.33 -12.90
CA ARG A 547 -55.52 -25.89 -13.67
C ARG A 547 -55.46 -27.42 -13.63
N VAL A 548 -55.87 -28.02 -12.50
CA VAL A 548 -55.96 -29.49 -12.35
C VAL A 548 -57.09 -30.10 -13.20
N ARG A 549 -58.15 -29.34 -13.53
CA ARG A 549 -59.19 -29.79 -14.47
C ARG A 549 -58.70 -29.68 -15.91
N THR A 550 -58.22 -28.52 -16.35
CA THR A 550 -57.77 -28.35 -17.74
C THR A 550 -56.57 -29.24 -18.10
N ALA A 551 -55.67 -29.55 -17.17
CA ALA A 551 -54.59 -30.52 -17.41
C ALA A 551 -55.13 -31.95 -17.66
N ARG A 552 -56.16 -32.38 -16.91
CA ARG A 552 -56.83 -33.67 -17.11
C ARG A 552 -57.67 -33.72 -18.39
N GLU A 553 -58.26 -32.60 -18.79
CA GLU A 553 -59.08 -32.47 -19.99
C GLU A 553 -58.22 -32.46 -21.28
N VAL A 554 -56.98 -31.96 -21.23
CA VAL A 554 -56.08 -31.87 -22.40
C VAL A 554 -55.12 -33.07 -22.54
N HIS A 555 -54.63 -33.64 -21.42
CA HIS A 555 -53.76 -34.83 -21.45
C HIS A 555 -54.22 -35.90 -20.44
N PRO A 556 -55.33 -36.63 -20.72
CA PRO A 556 -55.86 -37.64 -19.82
C PRO A 556 -54.88 -38.81 -19.57
N GLU A 557 -54.10 -39.23 -20.58
CA GLU A 557 -53.25 -40.42 -20.47
C GLU A 557 -51.95 -40.20 -19.68
N GLN A 558 -51.45 -38.97 -19.58
CA GLN A 558 -50.23 -38.66 -18.83
C GLN A 558 -50.46 -38.59 -17.30
N HIS A 559 -51.71 -38.56 -16.85
CA HIS A 559 -52.07 -38.43 -15.43
C HIS A 559 -52.28 -39.76 -14.67
N ARG A 560 -51.54 -40.82 -15.04
CA ARG A 560 -51.35 -41.98 -14.15
C ARG A 560 -50.25 -41.68 -13.12
N ALA A 561 -50.65 -41.43 -11.88
CA ALA A 561 -49.73 -41.35 -10.74
C ALA A 561 -49.09 -42.74 -10.50
N GLY A 562 -47.83 -42.90 -10.92
CA GLY A 562 -47.10 -44.16 -10.86
C GLY A 562 -46.59 -44.51 -9.45
N VAL A 563 -47.47 -44.98 -8.56
CA VAL A 563 -47.05 -45.62 -7.31
C VAL A 563 -46.47 -47.01 -7.64
N ARG A 564 -45.22 -47.28 -7.24
CA ARG A 564 -44.57 -48.60 -7.32
C ARG A 564 -43.88 -48.90 -5.99
N GLY A 565 -44.11 -50.10 -5.45
CA GLY A 565 -43.77 -50.48 -4.07
C GLY A 565 -44.84 -50.00 -3.09
N GLU A 566 -45.44 -50.83 -2.23
CA GLU A 566 -45.27 -52.28 -1.99
C GLU A 566 -46.63 -52.99 -1.80
N PRO A 567 -46.70 -54.33 -1.84
CA PRO A 567 -47.98 -55.05 -1.93
C PRO A 567 -48.67 -55.26 -0.57
N ALA A 568 -49.96 -54.92 -0.51
CA ALA A 568 -50.84 -55.26 0.61
C ALA A 568 -52.01 -56.15 0.16
N PHE A 569 -52.18 -57.25 0.88
CA PHE A 569 -53.13 -58.35 0.72
C PHE A 569 -54.61 -57.90 0.58
N VAL A 570 -55.42 -58.61 -0.22
CA VAL A 570 -56.88 -58.39 -0.34
C VAL A 570 -57.67 -59.70 -0.26
N PRO A 571 -58.61 -59.82 0.68
CA PRO A 571 -59.78 -60.69 0.57
C PRO A 571 -61.10 -59.89 0.50
N ARG A 572 -61.99 -60.35 -0.39
CA ARG A 572 -63.34 -59.83 -0.73
C ARG A 572 -64.25 -59.47 0.46
N LEU A 573 -65.06 -58.40 0.27
CA LEU A 573 -66.54 -58.29 0.40
C LEU A 573 -66.93 -56.79 0.57
N GLY A 574 -67.96 -56.20 -0.05
CA GLY A 574 -68.84 -56.62 -1.16
C GLY A 574 -70.12 -55.74 -1.25
N ARG A 575 -70.51 -55.28 -2.46
CA ARG A 575 -71.67 -54.36 -2.77
C ARG A 575 -71.51 -52.91 -2.27
N ALA A 576 -72.04 -51.85 -2.91
CA ALA A 576 -72.63 -51.66 -4.25
C ALA A 576 -72.67 -50.15 -4.66
N SER A 577 -73.14 -49.88 -5.89
CA SER A 577 -73.68 -48.59 -6.43
C SER A 577 -72.80 -47.32 -6.50
N GLU A 578 -72.42 -46.97 -7.73
CA GLU A 578 -72.29 -45.60 -8.27
C GLU A 578 -73.68 -45.01 -8.65
N PRO A 579 -73.84 -43.76 -9.15
CA PRO A 579 -73.01 -42.53 -9.06
C PRO A 579 -73.82 -41.25 -8.69
N VAL A 580 -73.19 -40.06 -8.87
CA VAL A 580 -73.77 -38.71 -9.09
C VAL A 580 -74.12 -37.81 -7.87
N GLY A 581 -73.20 -36.87 -7.57
CA GLY A 581 -73.47 -35.44 -7.81
C GLY A 581 -74.09 -34.53 -6.72
N ALA A 582 -73.22 -33.68 -6.15
CA ALA A 582 -73.56 -32.41 -5.45
C ALA A 582 -74.31 -32.52 -4.09
N PRO A 583 -74.42 -31.42 -3.33
CA PRO A 583 -73.31 -30.57 -2.86
C PRO A 583 -73.32 -30.44 -1.32
N ASP A 584 -72.18 -30.05 -0.71
CA ASP A 584 -72.18 -29.64 0.70
C ASP A 584 -71.42 -28.31 0.89
N ASP A 585 -72.17 -27.26 1.21
CA ASP A 585 -71.71 -25.91 1.52
C ASP A 585 -71.92 -25.62 3.03
N ARG A 586 -71.45 -26.53 3.88
CA ARG A 586 -71.53 -26.43 5.35
C ARG A 586 -70.22 -26.78 6.08
N SER A 587 -69.12 -26.18 5.66
CA SER A 587 -67.96 -26.02 6.55
C SER A 587 -67.35 -24.63 6.47
N GLY A 588 -67.24 -23.96 7.63
CA GLY A 588 -66.90 -22.54 7.73
C GLY A 588 -65.42 -22.25 7.46
N SER A 589 -65.02 -22.16 6.20
CA SER A 589 -63.72 -21.59 5.80
C SER A 589 -63.92 -20.32 4.97
N ARG A 590 -63.93 -19.15 5.64
CA ARG A 590 -63.87 -17.86 4.94
C ARG A 590 -62.48 -17.72 4.33
N ALA A 591 -62.38 -17.75 3.01
CA ALA A 591 -61.21 -17.24 2.30
C ALA A 591 -61.03 -15.76 2.66
N GLY A 592 -59.85 -15.39 3.17
CA GLY A 592 -59.57 -14.05 3.68
C GLY A 592 -59.51 -13.00 2.56
N ALA A 593 -60.64 -12.37 2.26
CA ALA A 593 -60.66 -11.14 1.48
C ALA A 593 -60.18 -9.97 2.36
N GLY A 594 -58.99 -9.46 2.09
CA GLY A 594 -58.39 -8.34 2.82
C GLY A 594 -57.69 -7.38 1.85
N GLY A 595 -58.31 -6.22 1.61
CA GLY A 595 -57.73 -5.14 0.82
C GLY A 595 -58.45 -3.83 1.12
N GLY A 596 -57.72 -2.71 1.14
CA GLY A 596 -58.28 -1.37 1.37
C GLY A 596 -57.77 -0.68 2.65
N ALA A 597 -56.68 0.06 2.49
CA ALA A 597 -56.20 1.23 3.25
C ALA A 597 -56.84 1.60 4.62
N GLY A 598 -55.97 1.81 5.61
CA GLY A 598 -56.22 2.61 6.81
C GLY A 598 -54.89 3.00 7.47
N ALA A 599 -54.64 4.29 7.69
CA ALA A 599 -53.37 4.79 8.22
C ALA A 599 -53.39 4.98 9.74
N VAL A 600 -52.32 4.58 10.42
CA VAL A 600 -52.02 4.92 11.82
C VAL A 600 -50.52 5.26 11.93
N GLN A 601 -50.17 6.08 12.92
CA GLN A 601 -48.90 6.78 13.07
C GLN A 601 -48.25 6.42 14.43
N VAL A 602 -46.92 6.57 14.52
CA VAL A 602 -46.08 6.39 15.73
C VAL A 602 -45.86 4.92 16.15
N GLY A 603 -44.61 4.61 16.52
CA GLY A 603 -44.09 3.31 16.92
C GLY A 603 -42.56 3.34 16.91
#